data_AF-A0A1I1KTA2-F1
#
_entry.id   AF-A0A1I1KTA2-F1
#
_cell.length_a   1.000
_cell.length_b   1.000
_cell.length_c   1.000
_cell.angle_alpha   90.00
_cell.angle_beta   90.00
_cell.angle_gamma   90.00
#
_symmetry.space_group_name_H-M   'P 1'
#
loop_
_entity.id
_entity.type
_entity.pdbx_description
1 polymer ?
#
loop_
_entity_poly.entity_id
_entity_poly.type
_entity_poly.pdbx_seq_one_letter_code
_entity_poly.pdbx_strand_id
1 'polypeptide(L)' 'MDTVVLSFVLLSLVMLGMAVGVIFSGRRIKGSCGGLNAIGDADQCLVCKKEIDPDSPLRERLACPRARKMLEEAERRAQA' A
#
# COMPACT_ATOMS: atom_id res chain seq x y z
N MET A 1 -34.50 -11.82 -20.51
CA MET A 1 -34.30 -11.74 -19.04
C MET A 1 -33.27 -12.75 -18.55
N ASP A 2 -33.29 -13.98 -19.06
CA ASP A 2 -32.38 -15.06 -18.60
C ASP A 2 -30.89 -14.73 -18.73
N THR A 3 -30.45 -14.13 -19.83
CA THR A 3 -29.05 -13.73 -20.02
C THR A 3 -28.61 -12.65 -19.01
N VAL A 4 -29.52 -11.72 -18.68
CA VAL A 4 -29.25 -10.66 -17.70
C VAL A 4 -29.11 -11.27 -16.30
N VAL A 5 -30.02 -12.15 -15.90
CA VAL A 5 -29.95 -12.85 -14.60
C VAL A 5 -28.69 -13.71 -14.50
N LEU A 6 -28.40 -14.50 -15.54
CA LEU A 6 -27.21 -15.36 -15.58
C LEU A 6 -25.92 -14.53 -15.47
N SER A 7 -25.81 -13.43 -16.24
CA SER A 7 -24.63 -12.56 -16.20
C SER A 7 -24.43 -11.89 -14.84
N PHE A 8 -25.52 -11.47 -14.18
CA PHE A 8 -25.47 -10.86 -12.86
C PHE A 8 -24.97 -11.85 -11.81
N VAL A 9 -25.54 -13.06 -11.79
CA VAL A 9 -25.12 -14.13 -10.88
C VAL A 9 -23.64 -14.47 -11.09
N LEU A 10 -23.20 -14.63 -12.34
CA LEU A 10 -21.82 -14.96 -12.66
C LEU A 10 -20.85 -13.88 -12.15
N LEU A 11 -21.13 -12.60 -12.43
CA LEU A 11 -20.30 -11.48 -12.00
C LEU A 11 -20.24 -11.38 -10.47
N SER A 12 -21.38 -11.56 -9.80
CA SER A 12 -21.45 -11.58 -8.34
C SER A 12 -20.59 -12.72 -7.76
N LEU A 13 -20.62 -13.91 -8.36
CA LEU A 13 -19.79 -15.04 -7.94
C LEU A 13 -18.29 -14.73 -8.04
N VAL A 14 -17.87 -14.10 -9.14
CA VAL A 14 -16.47 -13.69 -9.34
C VAL A 14 -16.04 -12.65 -8.31
N MET A 15 -16.86 -11.61 -8.09
CA MET A 15 -16.62 -10.58 -7.07
C MET A 15 -16.49 -11.18 -5.66
N LEU A 16 -17.39 -12.11 -5.31
CA LEU A 16 -17.34 -12.84 -4.05
C LEU A 16 -16.05 -13.66 -3.94
N GLY A 17 -15.66 -14.38 -5.00
CA GLY A 17 -14.42 -15.14 -5.04
C GLY A 17 -13.18 -14.26 -4.80
N MET A 18 -13.11 -13.08 -5.42
CA MET A 18 -12.03 -12.12 -5.20
C MET A 18 -12.00 -11.61 -3.76
N ALA A 19 -13.17 -11.24 -3.21
CA ALA A 19 -13.28 -10.75 -1.83
C ALA A 19 -12.83 -11.81 -0.82
N VAL A 20 -13.30 -13.06 -0.98
CA VAL A 20 -12.89 -14.20 -0.15
C VAL A 20 -11.37 -14.39 -0.25
N GLY A 21 -10.80 -14.39 -1.45
CA GLY A 21 -9.35 -14.52 -1.64
C GLY A 21 -8.53 -13.47 -0.88
N VAL A 22 -8.95 -12.20 -0.87
CA VAL A 22 -8.28 -11.13 -0.14
C VAL A 22 -8.40 -11.30 1.38
N ILE A 23 -9.58 -11.70 1.88
CA ILE A 23 -9.81 -11.95 3.30
C ILE A 23 -8.88 -13.06 3.81
N PHE A 24 -8.77 -14.18 3.07
CA PHE A 24 -7.89 -15.30 3.43
C PHE A 24 -6.40 -14.98 3.29
N SER A 25 -6.03 -14.02 2.43
CA SER A 25 -4.62 -13.60 2.29
C SER A 25 -4.06 -13.04 3.60
N GLY A 26 -4.90 -12.43 4.46
CA GLY A 26 -4.49 -11.83 5.74
C GLY A 26 -3.51 -10.65 5.60
N ARG A 27 -3.01 -10.40 4.38
CA ARG A 27 -2.12 -9.30 4.06
C ARG A 27 -2.93 -8.01 3.95
N ARG A 28 -2.38 -6.95 4.52
CA ARG A 28 -2.96 -5.63 4.39
C ARG A 28 -2.70 -5.08 2.99
N ILE A 29 -3.68 -4.33 2.47
CA ILE A 29 -3.55 -3.64 1.18
C ILE A 29 -2.38 -2.66 1.28
N LYS A 30 -1.24 -3.04 0.67
CA LYS A 30 -0.03 -2.23 0.63
C LYS A 30 -0.35 -0.92 -0.10
N GLY A 31 -0.07 0.22 0.54
CA GLY A 31 -0.32 1.53 -0.05
C GLY A 31 -1.72 2.13 0.15
N SER A 32 -2.60 1.49 0.95
CA SER A 32 -3.92 2.08 1.27
C SER A 32 -3.81 3.43 2.03
N CYS A 33 -2.79 3.60 2.89
CA CYS A 33 -2.45 4.89 3.52
C CYS A 33 -1.71 5.85 2.57
N GLY A 34 -1.71 5.64 1.24
CA GLY A 34 -1.19 6.59 0.26
C GLY A 34 0.32 6.89 0.34
N GLY A 35 1.13 5.99 0.92
CA GLY A 35 2.57 6.21 1.09
C GLY A 35 2.97 6.84 2.42
N LEU A 36 2.03 7.10 3.34
CA LEU A 36 2.33 7.54 4.72
C LEU A 36 3.08 6.48 5.55
N ASN A 37 3.20 5.26 5.03
CA ASN A 37 4.13 4.25 5.53
C ASN A 37 5.61 4.70 5.45
N ALA A 38 5.90 5.78 4.71
CA ALA A 38 7.24 6.31 4.41
C ALA A 38 7.86 7.18 5.50
N ILE A 39 7.13 7.44 6.58
CA ILE A 39 7.65 8.22 7.69
C ILE A 39 8.53 7.28 8.51
N GLY A 40 9.85 7.43 8.34
CA GLY A 40 10.87 6.44 8.73
C GLY A 40 10.92 6.03 10.20
N ASP A 41 10.22 6.75 11.09
CA ASP A 41 10.23 6.55 12.53
C ASP A 41 8.86 6.14 13.11
N ALA A 42 7.89 5.80 12.26
CA ALA A 42 6.55 5.43 12.70
C ALA A 42 6.33 3.91 12.66
N ASP A 43 6.25 3.26 13.83
CA ASP A 43 5.89 1.83 13.93
C ASP A 43 4.44 1.55 13.46
N GLN A 44 3.60 2.60 13.40
CA GLN A 44 2.19 2.53 13.02
C GLN A 44 1.83 3.62 11.98
N CYS A 45 0.98 3.28 10.99
CA CYS A 45 0.44 4.27 10.05
C CYS A 45 -0.45 5.28 10.81
N LEU A 46 -0.17 6.58 10.69
CA LEU A 46 -0.89 7.64 11.39
C LEU A 46 -2.39 7.73 11.05
N VAL A 47 -2.79 7.25 9.87
CA VAL A 47 -4.19 7.32 9.39
C VAL A 47 -5.03 6.17 9.93
N CYS A 48 -4.53 4.94 9.82
CA CYS A 48 -5.27 3.75 10.23
C CYS A 48 -4.81 3.15 11.57
N LYS A 49 -3.81 3.77 12.22
CA LYS A 49 -3.21 3.40 13.53
C LYS A 49 -2.81 1.92 13.62
N LYS A 50 -2.45 1.34 12.48
CA LYS A 50 -2.09 -0.07 12.36
C LYS A 50 -0.61 -0.19 12.02
N GLU A 51 0.05 -1.23 12.50
CA GLU A 51 1.51 -1.41 12.40
C GLU A 51 2.03 -1.32 10.96
N ILE A 52 3.29 -1.02 10.72
CA ILE A 52 3.83 -1.05 9.35
C ILE A 52 4.34 -2.45 9.00
N ASP A 53 3.93 -3.01 7.84
CA ASP A 53 4.42 -4.31 7.37
C ASP A 53 5.90 -4.19 6.94
N PRO A 54 6.85 -4.82 7.69
CA PRO A 54 8.26 -4.66 7.43
C PRO A 54 8.67 -5.31 6.11
N ASP A 55 8.07 -6.44 5.73
CA ASP A 55 8.37 -7.17 4.49
C ASP A 55 7.66 -6.59 3.25
N SER A 56 7.21 -5.33 3.34
CA SER A 56 6.59 -4.68 2.20
C SER A 56 7.66 -4.24 1.19
N PRO A 57 7.54 -4.60 -0.10
CA PRO A 57 8.44 -4.12 -1.17
C PRO A 57 8.35 -2.58 -1.34
N LEU A 58 7.38 -1.96 -0.67
CA LEU A 58 7.28 -0.52 -0.55
C LEU A 58 8.43 0.05 0.29
N ARG A 59 9.01 -0.69 1.26
CA ARG A 59 10.11 -0.22 2.12
C ARG A 59 11.37 0.15 1.32
N GLU A 60 11.67 -0.57 0.24
CA GLU A 60 12.74 -0.21 -0.71
C GLU A 60 12.34 0.96 -1.63
N ARG A 61 11.06 1.06 -2.01
CA ARG A 61 10.51 2.16 -2.84
C ARG A 61 10.31 3.46 -2.04
N LEU A 62 10.26 3.35 -0.72
CA LEU A 62 10.13 4.41 0.28
C LEU A 62 11.40 5.23 0.45
N ALA A 63 12.55 4.73 -0.03
CA ALA A 63 13.68 5.57 -0.39
C ALA A 63 13.28 6.43 -1.60
N CYS A 64 12.36 7.37 -1.35
CA CYS A 64 11.81 8.25 -2.36
C CYS A 64 12.99 8.89 -3.10
N PRO A 65 12.99 8.89 -4.45
CA PRO A 65 14.01 9.60 -5.22
C PRO A 65 14.14 11.07 -4.80
N ARG A 66 13.05 11.67 -4.28
CA ARG A 66 13.10 12.99 -3.63
C ARG A 66 13.89 12.95 -2.34
N ALA A 67 13.61 12.05 -1.39
CA ALA A 67 14.31 11.95 -0.11
C ALA A 67 15.84 11.84 -0.29
N ARG A 68 16.30 11.02 -1.26
CA ARG A 68 17.73 10.94 -1.61
C ARG A 68 18.29 12.28 -2.09
N LYS A 69 17.58 12.99 -2.98
CA LYS A 69 18.01 14.32 -3.46
C LYS A 69 18.09 15.36 -2.34
N MET A 70 17.16 15.35 -1.38
CA MET A 70 17.17 16.32 -0.26
C MET A 70 18.32 16.04 0.71
N LEU A 71 18.66 14.77 0.96
CA LEU A 71 19.85 14.39 1.74
C LEU A 71 21.13 14.83 1.02
N GLU A 72 21.21 14.57 -0.29
CA GLU A 72 22.37 14.96 -1.10
C GLU A 72 22.52 16.49 -1.17
N GLU A 73 21.42 17.25 -1.26
CA GLU A 73 21.44 18.71 -1.17
C GLU A 73 21.80 19.20 0.25
N ALA A 74 21.33 18.53 1.30
CA ALA A 74 21.67 18.87 2.68
C ALA A 74 23.15 18.62 2.98
N GLU A 75 23.72 17.51 2.51
CA GLU A 75 25.16 17.23 2.59
C GLU A 75 25.97 18.27 1.81
N ARG A 76 25.56 18.63 0.58
CA ARG A 76 26.21 19.70 -0.20
C ARG A 76 26.17 21.05 0.52
N ARG A 77 25.06 21.37 1.20
CA ARG A 77 24.93 22.61 2.00
C ARG A 77 25.76 22.58 3.28
N ALA A 78 25.99 21.42 3.88
CA ALA A 78 26.84 21.29 5.07
C ALA A 78 28.34 21.35 4.73
N GLN A 79 28.70 21.06 3.47
CA GLN A 79 30.08 21.10 2.96
C GLN A 79 30.46 22.42 2.28
N ALA A 80 29.54 23.38 2.20
CA ALA A 80 29.74 24.72 1.66
C ALA A 80 29.82 25.76 2.80
#